data_AF-A0A9N9K2H3-F1
#
_entry.id   AF-A0A9N9K2H3-F1
#
_cell.length_a   1.000
_cell.length_b   1.000
_cell.length_c   1.000
_cell.angle_alpha   90.00
_cell.angle_beta   90.00
_cell.angle_gamma   90.00
#
_symmetry.space_group_name_H-M   'P 1'
#
loop_
_entity.id
_entity.type
_entity.pdbx_description
1 polymer ?
#
loop_
_entity_poly.entity_id
_entity_poly.type
_entity_poly.pdbx_seq_one_letter_code
_entity_poly.pdbx_strand_id
1 'polypeptide(L)'
;PFCCRSHDAHLIIDIFKGISPEIVKGTPEIYVNLMKSFWQSDPSKRPTSEEIGDILIYQWSVFEGNSEIYKIFKKANKEMENNIELD
;
A
#
# COMPACT_ATOMS: atom_id res chain seq x y z
N PRO A 1 -10.03 6.90 1.31
CA PRO A 1 -10.25 5.60 0.62
C PRO A 1 -11.61 5.61 -0.07
N PHE A 2 -11.74 4.98 -1.24
CA PHE A 2 -12.99 4.96 -2.04
C PHE A 2 -13.53 6.36 -2.42
N CYS A 3 -12.66 7.32 -2.72
CA CYS A 3 -13.07 8.70 -3.09
C CYS A 3 -14.00 8.75 -4.31
N CYS A 4 -13.90 7.77 -5.21
CA CYS A 4 -14.75 7.66 -6.40
C CYS A 4 -16.11 7.00 -6.13
N ARG A 5 -16.47 6.72 -4.86
CA ARG A 5 -17.72 6.06 -4.48
C ARG A 5 -18.48 6.86 -3.41
N SER A 6 -19.81 6.80 -3.49
CA SER A 6 -20.66 7.33 -2.41
C SER A 6 -20.42 6.55 -1.12
N HIS A 7 -20.34 7.27 -0.01
CA HIS A 7 -20.10 6.69 1.31
C HIS A 7 -21.44 6.32 1.97
N ASP A 8 -22.10 5.31 1.41
CA ASP A 8 -23.43 4.85 1.80
C ASP A 8 -23.42 3.40 2.30
N ALA A 9 -24.61 2.86 2.60
CA ALA A 9 -24.76 1.49 3.08
C ALA A 9 -24.26 0.44 2.08
N HIS A 10 -24.28 0.71 0.77
CA HIS A 10 -23.76 -0.21 -0.23
C HIS A 10 -22.24 -0.35 -0.10
N LEU A 11 -21.52 0.76 0.11
CA LEU A 11 -20.08 0.72 0.35
C LEU A 11 -19.73 -0.09 1.62
N ILE A 12 -20.53 0.05 2.68
CA ILE A 12 -20.34 -0.74 3.92
C ILE A 12 -20.47 -2.24 3.61
N ILE A 13 -21.54 -2.66 2.93
CA ILE A 13 -21.76 -4.06 2.55
C ILE A 13 -20.60 -4.61 1.72
N ASP A 14 -20.10 -3.81 0.78
CA ASP A 14 -18.99 -4.17 -0.08
C ASP A 14 -17.68 -4.36 0.70
N ILE A 15 -17.37 -3.46 1.65
CA ILE A 15 -16.20 -3.60 2.53
C ILE A 15 -16.34 -4.87 3.38
N PHE A 16 -17.52 -5.16 3.92
CA PHE A 16 -17.79 -6.40 4.65
C PHE A 16 -17.60 -7.66 3.79
N LYS A 17 -17.84 -7.57 2.48
CA LYS A 17 -17.57 -8.63 1.51
C LYS A 17 -16.09 -8.73 1.09
N GLY A 18 -15.23 -7.88 1.64
CA GLY A 18 -13.79 -7.93 1.40
C GLY A 18 -13.29 -6.97 0.32
N ILE A 19 -14.11 -6.01 -0.14
CA ILE A 19 -13.61 -4.96 -1.02
C ILE A 19 -12.57 -4.13 -0.26
N SER A 20 -11.39 -4.01 -0.87
CA SER A 20 -10.28 -3.18 -0.39
C SER A 20 -10.10 -1.95 -1.30
N PRO A 21 -9.50 -0.87 -0.80
CA PRO A 21 -9.14 0.28 -1.63
C PRO A 21 -8.28 -0.15 -2.83
N GLU A 22 -8.48 0.52 -3.95
CA GLU A 22 -7.63 0.34 -5.13
C GLU A 22 -6.19 0.75 -4.81
N ILE A 23 -5.24 -0.03 -5.32
CA ILE A 23 -3.81 0.26 -5.22
C ILE A 23 -3.42 1.03 -6.48
N VAL A 24 -2.97 2.26 -6.29
CA VAL A 24 -2.54 3.13 -7.39
C VAL A 24 -1.32 2.52 -8.07
N LYS A 25 -1.34 2.47 -9.40
CA LYS A 25 -0.20 1.97 -10.19
C LYS A 25 1.03 2.86 -9.93
N GLY A 26 2.19 2.22 -9.78
CA GLY A 26 3.41 2.91 -9.35
C GLY A 26 3.56 3.02 -7.82
N THR A 27 2.63 2.47 -7.02
CA THR A 27 2.88 2.27 -5.58
C THR A 27 4.02 1.27 -5.39
N PRO A 28 5.07 1.60 -4.60
CA PRO A 28 6.15 0.66 -4.30
C PRO A 28 5.62 -0.68 -3.75
N GLU A 29 6.13 -1.79 -4.27
CA GLU A 29 5.65 -3.15 -3.94
C GLU A 29 5.69 -3.46 -2.44
N ILE A 30 6.67 -2.88 -1.73
CA ILE A 30 6.80 -3.03 -0.28
C ILE A 30 5.57 -2.45 0.44
N TYR A 31 5.07 -1.29 0.01
CA TYR A 31 3.84 -0.71 0.57
C TYR A 31 2.59 -1.46 0.11
N VAL A 32 2.58 -1.99 -1.12
CA VAL A 32 1.49 -2.87 -1.58
C VAL A 32 1.33 -4.09 -0.66
N ASN A 33 2.43 -4.74 -0.32
CA ASN A 33 2.44 -5.90 0.55
C ASN A 33 2.03 -5.54 1.99
N LEU A 34 2.50 -4.38 2.49
CA LEU A 34 2.10 -3.86 3.79
C LEU A 34 0.60 -3.50 3.84
N MET A 35 0.05 -2.86 2.81
CA MET A 35 -1.39 -2.57 2.75
C MET A 35 -2.24 -3.85 2.74
N LYS A 36 -1.80 -4.88 2.00
CA LYS A 36 -2.48 -6.18 1.96
C LYS A 36 -2.47 -6.91 3.30
N SER A 37 -1.44 -6.73 4.13
CA SER A 37 -1.43 -7.32 5.48
C SER A 37 -2.41 -6.65 6.43
N PHE A 38 -2.80 -5.39 6.18
CA PHE A 38 -3.85 -4.71 6.95
C PHE A 38 -5.26 -5.23 6.62
N TRP A 39 -5.46 -5.75 5.41
CA TRP A 39 -6.75 -6.21 4.92
C TRP A 39 -7.07 -7.67 5.27
N GLN A 40 -6.38 -8.24 6.24
CA GLN A 40 -6.72 -9.56 6.76
C GLN A 40 -8.11 -9.53 7.43
N SER A 41 -9.00 -10.45 7.01
CA SER A 41 -10.34 -10.59 7.58
C SER A 41 -10.30 -10.93 9.06
N ASP A 42 -9.30 -11.72 9.47
CA ASP A 42 -9.00 -12.02 10.86
C ASP A 42 -8.19 -10.87 11.48
N PRO A 43 -8.74 -10.11 12.44
CA PRO A 43 -8.05 -9.00 13.07
C PRO A 43 -6.75 -9.40 13.75
N SER A 44 -6.62 -10.64 14.22
CA SER A 44 -5.41 -11.13 14.91
C SER A 44 -4.22 -11.35 13.97
N LYS A 45 -4.47 -11.44 12.66
CA LYS A 45 -3.44 -11.58 11.62
C LYS A 45 -2.97 -10.23 11.07
N ARG A 46 -3.60 -9.14 11.49
CA ARG A 46 -3.16 -7.80 11.09
C ARG A 46 -1.91 -7.44 11.88
N PRO A 47 -0.92 -6.80 11.26
CA PRO A 47 0.24 -6.34 11.98
C PRO A 47 -0.14 -5.26 13.00
N THR A 48 0.60 -5.23 14.09
CA THR A 48 0.52 -4.20 15.12
C THR A 48 1.18 -2.90 14.64
N SER A 49 0.89 -1.78 15.30
CA SER A 49 1.57 -0.52 15.02
C SER A 49 3.08 -0.59 15.27
N GLU A 50 3.51 -1.43 16.21
CA GLU A 50 4.92 -1.68 16.52
C GLU A 50 5.61 -2.40 15.35
N GLU A 51 5.04 -3.51 14.88
CA GLU A 51 5.57 -4.25 13.73
C GLU A 51 5.63 -3.39 12.46
N ILE A 52 4.62 -2.53 12.24
CA ILE A 52 4.64 -1.56 11.13
C ILE A 52 5.80 -0.59 11.30
N GLY A 53 6.00 -0.06 12.51
CA GLY A 53 7.10 0.85 12.83
C GLY A 53 8.46 0.22 12.55
N ASP A 54 8.67 -1.00 13.02
CA ASP A 54 9.92 -1.75 12.81
C ASP A 54 10.21 -1.99 11.33
N ILE A 55 9.18 -2.39 10.57
CA ILE A 55 9.27 -2.56 9.11
C ILE A 55 9.71 -1.26 8.44
N LEU A 56 9.11 -0.12 8.80
CA LEU A 56 9.42 1.18 8.20
C LEU A 56 10.81 1.69 8.61
N ILE A 57 11.20 1.53 9.88
CA ILE A 57 12.53 1.90 10.37
C ILE A 57 13.62 1.07 9.69
N TYR A 58 13.41 -0.25 9.57
CA TYR A 58 14.33 -1.13 8.86
C TYR A 58 14.49 -0.70 7.39
N GLN A 59 13.39 -0.37 6.71
CA GLN A 59 13.45 0.11 5.33
C GLN A 59 14.29 1.38 5.20
N TRP A 60 14.15 2.33 6.12
CA TRP A 60 14.94 3.55 6.12
C TRP A 60 16.41 3.31 6.44
N SER A 61 16.73 2.40 7.36
CA SER A 61 18.11 2.15 7.76
C SER A 61 18.95 1.48 6.67
N VAL A 62 18.30 0.73 5.77
CA VAL A 62 18.96 0.08 4.62
C VAL A 62 18.79 0.85 3.30
N PHE A 63 18.20 2.04 3.35
CA PHE A 63 17.95 2.89 2.18
C PHE A 63 19.25 3.54 1.69
N GLU A 64 20.07 2.76 0.99
CA GLU A 64 21.28 3.22 0.31
C GLU A 64 21.08 3.22 -1.21
N GLY A 65 21.79 4.08 -1.95
CA GLY A 65 21.59 4.28 -3.40
C GLY A 65 21.81 3.06 -4.31
N ASN A 66 22.36 1.97 -3.79
CA ASN A 66 22.52 0.69 -4.52
C ASN A 66 21.68 -0.46 -3.92
N SER A 67 20.95 -0.22 -2.82
CA SER A 67 20.12 -1.23 -2.17
C SER A 67 18.98 -1.70 -3.09
N GLU A 68 18.52 -2.94 -2.89
CA GLU A 68 17.33 -3.44 -3.60
C GLU A 68 16.10 -2.57 -3.31
N ILE A 69 16.00 -2.04 -2.08
CA ILE A 69 14.95 -1.12 -1.68
C ILE A 69 14.98 0.14 -2.55
N TYR A 70 16.14 0.76 -2.74
CA TYR A 70 16.28 1.94 -3.58
C TYR A 70 15.85 1.65 -5.02
N LYS A 71 16.21 0.48 -5.57
CA LYS A 71 15.80 0.06 -6.92
C LYS A 71 14.27 -0.08 -7.04
N ILE A 72 13.60 -0.65 -6.03
CA ILE A 72 12.14 -0.76 -5.97
C ILE A 72 11.49 0.63 -6.01
N PHE A 73 11.94 1.54 -5.14
CA PHE A 73 11.42 2.91 -5.10
C PHE A 73 11.70 3.68 -6.39
N LYS A 74 12.89 3.54 -6.97
CA LYS A 74 13.24 4.19 -8.25
C LYS A 74 12.35 3.69 -9.40
N LYS A 75 12.09 2.38 -9.46
CA LYS A 75 11.18 1.80 -10.47
C LYS A 75 9.76 2.32 -10.27
N ALA A 76 9.26 2.28 -9.04
CA ALA A 76 7.93 2.75 -8.66
C ALA A 76 7.72 4.23 -9.02
N ASN A 77 8.69 5.10 -8.71
CA ASN A 77 8.65 6.52 -9.08
C ASN A 77 8.53 6.71 -10.59
N LYS A 78 9.33 5.99 -11.39
CA LYS A 78 9.24 6.06 -12.85
C LYS A 78 7.88 5.61 -13.38
N GLU A 79 7.31 4.56 -12.80
CA GLU A 79 5.96 4.10 -13.16
C GLU A 79 4.88 5.12 -12.81
N MET A 80 5.02 5.80 -11.67
CA MET A 80 4.10 6.83 -11.20
C MET A 80 4.18 8.09 -12.09
N GLU A 81 5.37 8.53 -12.47
CA GLU A 81 5.58 9.61 -13.45
C GLU A 81 4.84 9.31 -14.77
N ASN A 82 5.00 8.11 -15.32
CA ASN A 82 4.31 7.70 -16.55
C ASN A 82 2.78 7.62 -16.42
N ASN A 83 2.24 7.47 -15.20
CA ASN A 83 0.78 7.43 -14.99
C ASN A 83 0.18 8.84 -14.90
N ILE A 84 0.94 9.83 -14.42
CA ILE A 84 0.50 11.23 -14.38
C ILE A 84 0.39 11.80 -15.80
N GLU A 85 1.15 11.28 -16.76
CA GLU A 85 1.07 11.67 -18.18
C GLU A 85 -0.16 11.09 -18.92
N LEU A 86 -0.99 10.26 -18.27
CA LEU A 86 -2.13 9.55 -18.90
C LEU A 86 -3.52 10.00 -18.38
N ASP A 87 -3.58 10.83 -17.33
CA ASP A 87 -4.78 11.48 -16.80
C ASP A 87 -4.83 12.97 -17.21
#